data_AF-A0A9P5G3F8-F1
#
_entry.id   AF-A0A9P5G3F8-F1
#
_cell.length_a   1.000
_cell.length_b   1.000
_cell.length_c   1.000
_cell.angle_alpha   90.00
_cell.angle_beta   90.00
_cell.angle_gamma   90.00
#
_symmetry.space_group_name_H-M   'P 1'
#
loop_
_entity.id
_entity.type
_entity.pdbx_description
1 polymer ?
#
loop_
_entity_poly.entity_id
_entity_poly.type
_entity_poly.pdbx_seq_one_letter_code
_entity_poly.pdbx_strand_id
1 'polypeptide(L)'
;MVYALFQRDLAQEDDQRTQVYRSRHEKWLNAAINAVNGGIDFKPYNFLETTCVKLNDIERAQIELDKIEAVVDSEKQHSYLARVIRTSSKPKSFFFTIKIVEATDLRACDTNGLSDPYVTLVLDARKKQIGRTRTIYEDLNPVWNETFEFTLGEASSIWLTVWDENSITDHSVCGRALVPLDPQAFQDFITKEEWIDLKPQGQLRIMITMESERDDIRFYFGKSLRTLMRTESEMIRTIVNKFSAFINYAVSAKNLKSTTNANLGKVMSSWLSKANKPGDRDVTEPLNPLFDYLNNNFATLHLYLTPSMKIKVMTKTWEVILDALELLLLPPLSGKPCYQTPLTNREKDDLSIWVDTFVKFFNHDGNGIPMEILKGKQYQEFFAGLSNYYDRETDELIRECENEASKSFKKLQQRNYVSVHEQLRRSNTVMAHRNRRALQQEKEKLQDAERESPGLEDIILRILRLKGMHNYVAKRLEQRAKLSRSLAAEAFLRR
;
A
#
# COMPACT_ATOMS: atom_id res chain seq x y z
N MET A 1 -5.71 11.07 19.15
CA MET A 1 -6.36 10.43 20.32
C MET A 1 -7.23 9.24 19.89
N VAL A 2 -8.28 9.44 19.07
CA VAL A 2 -9.17 8.36 18.59
C VAL A 2 -8.40 7.20 17.96
N TYR A 3 -7.45 7.50 17.06
CA TYR A 3 -6.59 6.47 16.44
C TYR A 3 -5.79 5.64 17.46
N ALA A 4 -5.24 6.27 18.50
CA ALA A 4 -4.49 5.56 19.54
C ALA A 4 -5.40 4.64 20.38
N LEU A 5 -6.63 5.08 20.68
CA LEU A 5 -7.63 4.25 21.35
C LEU A 5 -8.05 3.07 20.46
N PHE A 6 -8.24 3.32 19.17
CA PHE A 6 -8.53 2.28 18.18
C PHE A 6 -7.41 1.23 18.09
N GLN A 7 -6.14 1.66 18.04
CA GLN A 7 -5.00 0.74 18.07
C GLN A 7 -4.96 -0.07 19.35
N ARG A 8 -5.26 0.54 20.50
CA ARG A 8 -5.31 -0.16 21.79
C ARG A 8 -6.39 -1.24 21.81
N ASP A 9 -7.59 -0.94 21.33
CA ASP A 9 -8.69 -1.93 21.25
C ASP A 9 -8.29 -3.11 20.36
N LEU A 10 -7.58 -2.84 19.26
CA LEU A 10 -7.05 -3.88 18.38
C LEU A 10 -5.85 -4.66 18.95
N ALA A 11 -5.14 -4.12 19.95
CA ALA A 11 -4.00 -4.80 20.57
C ALA A 11 -4.43 -5.72 21.72
N GLN A 12 -5.51 -5.40 22.43
CA GLN A 12 -5.99 -6.20 23.57
C GLN A 12 -6.29 -7.66 23.21
N GLU A 13 -6.87 -7.90 22.03
CA GLU A 13 -7.13 -9.26 21.56
C GLU A 13 -5.84 -9.96 21.10
N ASP A 14 -4.86 -9.18 20.63
CA ASP A 14 -3.57 -9.71 20.20
C ASP A 14 -2.78 -10.22 21.40
N ASP A 15 -2.65 -9.41 22.46
CA ASP A 15 -1.93 -9.73 23.69
C ASP A 15 -2.48 -10.99 24.39
N GLN A 16 -3.80 -11.20 24.34
CA GLN A 16 -4.44 -12.43 24.83
C GLN A 16 -4.07 -13.66 23.98
N ARG A 17 -3.80 -13.46 22.69
CA ARG A 17 -3.36 -14.50 21.76
C ARG A 17 -1.83 -14.68 21.74
N THR A 18 -0.97 -13.82 22.29
CA THR A 18 0.52 -13.90 22.08
C THR A 18 1.34 -14.66 23.11
N GLN A 19 0.79 -15.11 24.25
CA GLN A 19 1.58 -15.59 25.42
C GLN A 19 2.53 -16.81 25.23
N VAL A 20 2.73 -17.38 24.03
CA VAL A 20 3.48 -18.65 23.84
C VAL A 20 4.43 -18.68 22.62
N TYR A 21 4.44 -17.70 21.70
CA TYR A 21 5.14 -17.86 20.40
C TYR A 21 6.07 -16.69 20.01
N ARG A 22 7.08 -16.99 19.16
CA ARG A 22 8.21 -16.12 18.81
C ARG A 22 7.87 -14.94 17.88
N SER A 23 6.83 -15.03 17.07
CA SER A 23 6.25 -13.89 16.34
C SER A 23 4.74 -14.08 16.10
N ARG A 24 4.03 -12.98 15.90
CA ARG A 24 2.59 -12.97 15.64
C ARG A 24 2.24 -13.63 14.31
N HIS A 25 3.07 -13.42 13.29
CA HIS A 25 2.88 -14.00 11.96
C HIS A 25 3.14 -15.52 11.99
N GLU A 26 4.20 -15.95 12.66
CA GLU A 26 4.59 -17.37 12.77
C GLU A 26 3.59 -18.19 13.61
N LYS A 27 2.99 -17.60 14.65
CA LYS A 27 1.87 -18.23 15.39
C LYS A 27 0.65 -18.44 14.50
N TRP A 28 0.29 -17.42 13.73
CA TRP A 28 -0.86 -17.49 12.81
C TRP A 28 -0.61 -18.47 11.67
N LEU A 29 0.59 -18.48 11.10
CA LEU A 29 0.99 -19.39 10.04
C LEU A 29 1.06 -20.84 10.53
N ASN A 30 1.61 -21.10 11.72
CA ASN A 30 1.62 -22.44 12.32
C ASN A 30 0.22 -22.90 12.73
N ALA A 31 -0.61 -22.00 13.28
CA ALA A 31 -2.02 -22.31 13.52
C ALA A 31 -2.76 -22.61 12.19
N ALA A 32 -2.39 -21.92 11.11
CA ALA A 32 -2.98 -22.10 9.80
C ALA A 32 -2.61 -23.41 9.11
N ILE A 33 -1.33 -23.75 9.17
CA ILE A 33 -0.79 -25.02 8.68
C ILE A 33 -1.40 -26.18 9.48
N ASN A 34 -1.58 -26.03 10.79
CA ASN A 34 -2.17 -27.08 11.64
C ASN A 34 -3.70 -27.18 11.51
N ALA A 35 -4.39 -26.07 11.21
CA ALA A 35 -5.83 -26.03 10.95
C ALA A 35 -6.22 -26.85 9.71
N VAL A 36 -5.50 -26.66 8.60
CA VAL A 36 -5.74 -27.37 7.33
C VAL A 36 -5.39 -28.86 7.43
N ASN A 37 -4.47 -29.24 8.31
CA ASN A 37 -4.13 -30.64 8.58
C ASN A 37 -5.01 -31.32 9.64
N GLY A 38 -6.11 -30.68 10.09
CA GLY A 38 -7.18 -31.33 10.85
C GLY A 38 -7.23 -31.05 12.35
N GLY A 39 -7.07 -29.80 12.80
CA GLY A 39 -7.25 -29.56 14.24
C GLY A 39 -7.23 -28.15 14.82
N ILE A 40 -7.41 -27.07 14.05
CA ILE A 40 -7.57 -25.73 14.62
C ILE A 40 -8.66 -24.96 13.88
N ASP A 41 -9.73 -24.61 14.60
CA ASP A 41 -10.77 -23.69 14.16
C ASP A 41 -10.20 -22.26 14.05
N PHE A 42 -10.19 -21.69 12.85
CA PHE A 42 -9.76 -20.30 12.66
C PHE A 42 -10.84 -19.36 13.17
N LYS A 43 -10.77 -19.06 14.47
CA LYS A 43 -11.68 -18.08 15.04
C LYS A 43 -11.49 -16.73 14.36
N PRO A 44 -12.57 -16.12 13.84
CA PRO A 44 -12.53 -14.77 13.28
C PRO A 44 -11.91 -13.80 14.29
N TYR A 45 -11.36 -12.71 13.79
CA TYR A 45 -10.92 -11.63 14.65
C TYR A 45 -12.16 -11.00 15.30
N ASN A 46 -12.17 -10.88 16.63
CA ASN A 46 -13.33 -10.35 17.33
C ASN A 46 -13.26 -8.82 17.36
N PHE A 47 -13.70 -8.19 16.27
CA PHE A 47 -13.79 -6.74 16.22
C PHE A 47 -14.81 -6.24 17.24
N LEU A 48 -14.33 -5.53 18.27
CA LEU A 48 -15.18 -4.89 19.25
C LEU A 48 -16.09 -3.86 18.56
N GLU A 49 -17.34 -3.77 19.02
CA GLU A 49 -18.27 -2.70 18.61
C GLU A 49 -17.61 -1.32 18.75
N THR A 50 -16.90 -1.09 19.87
CA THR A 50 -16.19 0.16 20.15
C THR A 50 -15.11 0.48 19.14
N THR A 51 -14.50 -0.52 18.50
CA THR A 51 -13.50 -0.35 17.45
C THR A 51 -14.15 0.15 16.17
N CYS A 52 -15.28 -0.45 15.79
CA CYS A 52 -16.07 -0.07 14.62
C CYS A 52 -16.66 1.34 14.76
N VAL A 53 -17.20 1.67 15.93
CA VAL A 53 -17.74 3.01 16.22
C VAL A 53 -16.66 4.08 16.04
N LYS A 54 -15.42 3.86 16.49
CA LYS A 54 -14.32 4.82 16.28
C LYS A 54 -14.02 5.08 14.81
N LEU A 55 -14.12 4.07 13.94
CA LEU A 55 -13.95 4.25 12.50
C LEU A 55 -15.11 5.07 11.91
N ASN A 56 -16.35 4.76 12.31
CA ASN A 56 -17.52 5.54 11.90
C ASN A 56 -17.42 7.00 12.36
N ASP A 57 -16.87 7.26 13.55
CA ASP A 57 -16.67 8.62 14.07
C ASP A 57 -15.70 9.43 13.20
N ILE A 58 -14.66 8.80 12.65
CA ILE A 58 -13.75 9.46 11.71
C ILE A 58 -14.44 9.79 10.38
N GLU A 59 -15.27 8.89 9.85
CA GLU A 59 -16.10 9.19 8.68
C GLU A 59 -17.07 10.34 9.00
N ARG A 60 -17.74 10.29 10.15
CA ARG A 60 -18.68 11.32 10.60
C ARG A 60 -18.00 12.68 10.72
N ALA A 61 -16.78 12.72 11.24
CA ALA A 61 -15.98 13.93 11.37
C ALA A 61 -15.62 14.53 10.00
N GLN A 62 -15.33 13.70 8.98
CA GLN A 62 -15.12 14.19 7.61
C GLN A 62 -16.40 14.84 7.06
N ILE A 63 -17.55 14.20 7.25
CA ILE A 63 -18.84 14.73 6.79
C ILE A 63 -19.17 16.06 7.47
N GLU A 64 -18.95 16.19 8.78
CA GLU A 64 -19.17 17.46 9.47
C GLU A 64 -18.17 18.54 9.04
N LEU A 65 -16.90 18.20 8.83
CA LEU A 65 -15.92 19.14 8.30
C LEU A 65 -16.35 19.68 6.93
N ASP A 66 -16.86 18.82 6.05
CA ASP A 66 -17.38 19.22 4.74
C ASP A 66 -18.60 20.16 4.86
N LYS A 67 -19.50 19.93 5.82
CA LYS A 67 -20.64 20.84 6.08
C LYS A 67 -20.18 22.20 6.56
N ILE A 68 -19.20 22.23 7.46
CA ILE A 68 -18.61 23.48 7.94
C ILE A 68 -17.93 24.21 6.78
N GLU A 69 -17.17 23.51 5.94
CA GLU A 69 -16.52 24.08 4.76
C GLU A 69 -17.55 24.67 3.79
N ALA A 70 -18.67 23.99 3.56
CA ALA A 70 -19.74 24.48 2.69
C ALA A 70 -20.41 25.77 3.19
N VAL A 71 -20.53 25.95 4.51
CA VAL A 71 -21.07 27.18 5.11
C VAL A 71 -20.04 28.31 5.13
N VAL A 72 -18.81 27.99 5.51
CA VAL A 72 -17.74 28.98 5.67
C VAL A 72 -17.24 29.49 4.31
N ASP A 73 -17.17 28.60 3.31
CA ASP A 73 -16.56 28.81 2.00
C ASP A 73 -15.11 29.31 2.13
N SER A 74 -14.21 28.36 2.35
CA SER A 74 -12.79 28.63 2.62
C SER A 74 -12.12 29.46 1.51
N GLU A 75 -12.54 29.31 0.26
CA GLU A 75 -12.00 30.04 -0.90
C GLU A 75 -12.47 31.49 -0.92
N LYS A 76 -13.76 31.73 -0.67
CA LYS A 76 -14.32 33.08 -0.61
C LYS A 76 -13.73 33.87 0.55
N GLN A 77 -13.62 33.27 1.73
CA GLN A 77 -13.01 33.92 2.90
C GLN A 77 -11.54 34.24 2.65
N HIS A 78 -10.77 33.30 2.09
CA HIS A 78 -9.39 33.55 1.72
C HIS A 78 -9.26 34.75 0.76
N SER A 79 -10.09 34.79 -0.29
CA SER A 79 -10.06 35.85 -1.29
C SER A 79 -10.38 37.22 -0.70
N TYR A 80 -11.29 37.29 0.30
CA TYR A 80 -11.59 38.52 1.02
C TYR A 80 -10.42 38.94 1.92
N LEU A 81 -9.90 38.02 2.74
CA LEU A 81 -8.78 38.30 3.65
C LEU A 81 -7.52 38.72 2.89
N ALA A 82 -7.21 38.10 1.76
CA ALA A 82 -6.07 38.45 0.92
C ALA A 82 -6.14 39.89 0.35
N ARG A 83 -7.34 40.45 0.20
CA ARG A 83 -7.53 41.85 -0.22
C ARG A 83 -7.32 42.85 0.92
N VAL A 84 -7.65 42.44 2.14
CA VAL A 84 -7.66 43.31 3.33
C VAL A 84 -6.31 43.27 4.07
N ILE A 85 -5.74 42.08 4.23
CA ILE A 85 -4.50 41.84 4.98
C ILE A 85 -3.33 41.81 3.98
N ARG A 86 -2.55 42.90 3.94
CA ARG A 86 -1.38 43.04 3.06
C ARG A 86 -0.07 42.51 3.66
N THR A 87 -0.07 41.99 4.88
CA THR A 87 1.16 41.64 5.59
C THR A 87 1.62 40.22 5.21
N SER A 88 2.76 40.14 4.51
CA SER A 88 3.54 38.91 4.39
C SER A 88 4.25 38.60 5.70
N SER A 89 3.50 38.07 6.67
CA SER A 89 4.11 37.45 7.85
C SER A 89 5.00 36.30 7.38
N LYS A 90 6.30 36.34 7.71
CA LYS A 90 7.19 35.20 7.50
C LYS A 90 6.56 33.94 8.12
N PRO A 91 6.67 32.77 7.48
CA PRO A 91 6.13 31.54 8.05
C PRO A 91 6.76 31.30 9.42
N LYS A 92 5.92 31.13 10.44
CA LYS A 92 6.36 30.89 11.83
C LYS A 92 6.81 29.45 12.05
N SER A 93 6.39 28.55 11.17
CA SER A 93 6.70 27.13 11.23
C SER A 93 6.53 26.49 9.85
N PHE A 94 7.09 25.30 9.69
CA PHE A 94 7.04 24.50 8.49
C PHE A 94 6.42 23.14 8.82
N PHE A 95 5.36 22.79 8.09
CA PHE A 95 4.68 21.51 8.19
C PHE A 95 5.35 20.52 7.23
N PHE A 96 5.95 19.48 7.77
CA PHE A 96 6.58 18.41 7.00
C PHE A 96 5.71 17.18 6.99
N THR A 97 5.57 16.58 5.81
CA THR A 97 5.01 15.25 5.58
C THR A 97 6.14 14.35 5.10
N ILE A 98 6.37 13.23 5.78
CA ILE A 98 7.34 12.21 5.38
C ILE A 98 6.60 10.89 5.18
N LYS A 99 6.64 10.36 3.95
CA LYS A 99 6.16 9.02 3.62
C LYS A 99 7.34 8.05 3.57
N ILE A 100 7.29 7.01 4.40
CA ILE A 100 8.18 5.86 4.34
C ILE A 100 7.57 4.87 3.33
N VAL A 101 8.21 4.73 2.17
CA VAL A 101 7.64 3.98 1.04
C VAL A 101 8.01 2.51 1.16
N GLU A 102 9.29 2.21 1.00
CA GLU A 102 9.84 0.86 0.96
C GLU A 102 11.31 0.88 1.35
N ALA A 103 11.83 -0.27 1.78
CA ALA A 103 13.26 -0.50 1.85
C ALA A 103 13.65 -1.65 0.93
N THR A 104 14.93 -1.71 0.58
CA THR A 104 15.51 -2.81 -0.19
C THR A 104 16.86 -3.19 0.38
N ASP A 105 17.20 -4.47 0.22
CA ASP A 105 18.49 -5.01 0.66
C ASP A 105 18.80 -4.79 2.14
N LEU A 106 17.79 -4.90 3.00
CA LEU A 106 18.02 -4.79 4.43
C LEU A 106 18.96 -5.90 4.92
N ARG A 107 19.72 -5.60 5.98
CA ARG A 107 20.51 -6.59 6.69
C ARG A 107 19.58 -7.67 7.25
N ALA A 108 19.87 -8.93 6.94
CA ALA A 108 19.31 -10.09 7.62
C ALA A 108 19.81 -10.13 9.07
N CYS A 109 18.90 -9.87 10.00
CA CYS A 109 19.21 -9.81 11.43
C CYS A 109 18.82 -11.09 12.16
N ASP A 110 17.86 -11.83 11.62
CA ASP A 110 17.41 -13.10 12.16
C ASP A 110 18.22 -14.30 11.66
N THR A 111 18.18 -15.38 12.43
CA THR A 111 18.87 -16.65 12.09
C THR A 111 18.30 -17.35 10.86
N ASN A 112 17.07 -17.00 10.45
CA ASN A 112 16.43 -17.52 9.23
C ASN A 112 16.97 -16.83 7.95
N GLY A 113 17.84 -15.83 8.09
CA GLY A 113 18.36 -15.05 6.96
C GLY A 113 17.41 -13.95 6.46
N LEU A 114 16.39 -13.61 7.25
CA LEU A 114 15.43 -12.53 6.99
C LEU A 114 15.46 -11.52 8.16
N SER A 115 14.50 -10.61 8.18
CA SER A 115 14.26 -9.66 9.27
C SER A 115 12.78 -9.33 9.33
N ASP A 116 12.32 -8.82 10.47
CA ASP A 116 10.97 -8.30 10.71
C ASP A 116 11.00 -6.76 10.77
N PRO A 117 11.22 -6.04 9.65
CA PRO A 117 11.58 -4.64 9.72
C PRO A 117 10.43 -3.66 10.01
N TYR A 118 10.73 -2.65 10.83
CA TYR A 118 9.94 -1.43 11.02
C TYR A 118 10.84 -0.18 11.12
N VAL A 119 10.30 1.00 10.80
CA VAL A 119 11.05 2.26 10.81
C VAL A 119 10.56 3.16 11.93
N THR A 120 11.48 3.65 12.77
CA THR A 120 11.21 4.73 13.73
C THR A 120 11.71 6.07 13.20
N LEU A 121 10.90 7.11 13.37
CA LEU A 121 11.21 8.47 12.98
C LEU A 121 11.44 9.32 14.23
N VAL A 122 12.66 9.81 14.45
CA VAL A 122 13.04 10.58 15.64
C VAL A 122 13.65 11.92 15.24
N LEU A 123 13.02 13.02 15.65
CA LEU A 123 13.57 14.36 15.42
C LEU A 123 14.83 14.57 16.25
N ASP A 124 15.90 14.99 15.60
CA ASP A 124 17.21 15.11 16.24
C ASP A 124 17.24 16.23 17.28
N ALA A 125 16.69 17.41 16.95
CA ALA A 125 16.72 18.59 17.81
C ALA A 125 15.99 18.43 19.15
N ARG A 126 14.96 17.57 19.22
CA ARG A 126 14.13 17.40 20.42
C ARG A 126 14.16 15.98 20.99
N LYS A 127 14.92 15.07 20.35
CA LYS A 127 14.89 13.61 20.60
C LYS A 127 13.46 13.04 20.72
N LYS A 128 12.51 13.66 20.03
CA LYS A 128 11.10 13.30 20.08
C LYS A 128 10.82 12.29 18.97
N GLN A 129 10.33 11.12 19.35
CA GLN A 129 9.80 10.16 18.38
C GLN A 129 8.50 10.71 17.79
N ILE A 130 8.49 10.84 16.47
CA ILE A 130 7.33 11.28 15.69
C ILE A 130 6.37 10.12 15.46
N GLY A 131 6.93 8.94 15.20
CA GLY A 131 6.15 7.74 14.94
C GLY A 131 7.03 6.53 14.70
N ARG A 132 6.35 5.40 14.49
CA ARG A 132 6.90 4.10 14.11
C ARG A 132 5.99 3.51 13.03
N THR A 133 6.56 2.91 12.00
CA THR A 133 5.78 2.16 11.00
C THR A 133 5.32 0.81 11.56
N ARG A 134 4.38 0.16 10.88
CA ARG A 134 4.11 -1.26 11.14
C ARG A 134 5.37 -2.09 10.88
N THR A 135 5.38 -3.26 11.51
CA THR A 135 6.34 -4.32 11.23
C THR A 135 5.86 -5.13 10.04
N ILE A 136 6.76 -5.38 9.10
CA ILE A 136 6.57 -6.33 8.00
C ILE A 136 7.44 -7.52 8.34
N TYR A 137 6.87 -8.72 8.34
CA TYR A 137 7.56 -9.90 8.82
C TYR A 137 8.31 -10.61 7.70
N GLU A 138 9.47 -11.17 8.02
CA GLU A 138 10.28 -12.04 7.17
C GLU A 138 10.59 -11.45 5.78
N ASP A 139 10.87 -10.16 5.71
CA ASP A 139 11.07 -9.45 4.44
C ASP A 139 12.24 -8.47 4.50
N LEU A 140 13.21 -8.66 3.60
CA LEU A 140 14.36 -7.75 3.44
C LEU A 140 14.09 -6.60 2.46
N ASN A 141 12.92 -6.60 1.81
CA ASN A 141 12.49 -5.57 0.86
C ASN A 141 11.06 -5.06 1.21
N PRO A 142 10.83 -4.64 2.47
CA PRO A 142 9.51 -4.33 2.98
C PRO A 142 8.90 -3.08 2.31
N VAL A 143 7.59 -3.10 2.10
CA VAL A 143 6.81 -1.96 1.59
C VAL A 143 5.81 -1.47 2.64
N TRP A 144 6.13 -0.35 3.29
CA TRP A 144 5.29 0.23 4.36
C TRP A 144 4.23 1.19 3.81
N ASN A 145 4.59 2.08 2.89
CA ASN A 145 3.71 3.15 2.39
C ASN A 145 3.03 3.99 3.49
N GLU A 146 3.72 4.25 4.61
CA GLU A 146 3.17 4.94 5.77
C GLU A 146 3.63 6.39 5.85
N THR A 147 2.72 7.30 6.23
CA THR A 147 2.96 8.75 6.20
C THR A 147 2.89 9.38 7.60
N PHE A 148 3.90 10.18 7.92
CA PHE A 148 4.07 10.89 9.19
C PHE A 148 4.10 12.40 8.95
N GLU A 149 3.49 13.16 9.85
CA GLU A 149 3.36 14.61 9.72
C GLU A 149 3.74 15.30 11.03
N PHE A 150 4.51 16.38 10.92
CA PHE A 150 4.95 17.16 12.08
C PHE A 150 5.36 18.58 11.68
N THR A 151 5.40 19.47 12.65
CA THR A 151 5.75 20.88 12.44
C THR A 151 7.12 21.18 13.03
N LEU A 152 7.95 21.91 12.28
CA LEU A 152 9.25 22.42 12.70
C LEU A 152 9.24 23.96 12.73
N GLY A 153 9.84 24.56 13.75
CA GLY A 153 10.02 26.02 13.81
C GLY A 153 11.27 26.50 13.06
N GLU A 154 12.27 25.64 12.93
CA GLU A 154 13.58 25.94 12.37
C GLU A 154 14.14 24.69 11.65
N ALA A 155 15.23 24.87 10.91
CA ALA A 155 15.91 23.76 10.23
C ALA A 155 16.34 22.69 11.24
N SER A 156 16.09 21.43 10.90
CA SER A 156 16.43 20.29 11.75
C SER A 156 16.87 19.09 10.94
N SER A 157 17.01 17.93 11.59
CA SER A 157 17.24 16.65 10.94
C SER A 157 16.40 15.58 11.62
N ILE A 158 16.09 14.53 10.87
CA ILE A 158 15.33 13.39 11.36
C ILE A 158 16.12 12.10 11.18
N TRP A 159 16.18 11.32 12.25
CA TRP A 159 16.73 9.98 12.21
C TRP A 159 15.66 9.00 11.75
N LEU A 160 15.99 8.27 10.70
CA LEU A 160 15.23 7.11 10.21
C LEU A 160 16.00 5.87 10.61
N THR A 161 15.46 5.08 11.54
CA THR A 161 16.11 3.86 12.01
C THR A 161 15.22 2.69 11.65
N VAL A 162 15.75 1.77 10.84
CA VAL A 162 15.13 0.49 10.52
C VAL A 162 15.56 -0.50 11.59
N TRP A 163 14.58 -0.97 12.34
CA TRP A 163 14.69 -1.97 13.39
C TRP A 163 14.14 -3.28 12.91
N ASP A 164 14.60 -4.34 13.55
CA ASP A 164 14.13 -5.71 13.45
C ASP A 164 13.28 -6.05 14.69
N GLU A 165 12.03 -6.45 14.48
CA GLU A 165 11.12 -6.79 15.57
C GLU A 165 11.36 -8.18 16.14
N ASN A 166 12.03 -8.24 17.30
CA ASN A 166 12.19 -9.48 18.05
C ASN A 166 11.17 -9.56 19.19
N SER A 167 10.42 -10.67 19.27
CA SER A 167 9.43 -10.84 20.36
C SER A 167 10.02 -11.39 21.66
N ILE A 168 11.27 -11.88 21.64
CA ILE A 168 11.92 -12.55 22.78
C ILE A 168 13.19 -11.84 23.21
N THR A 169 13.96 -11.33 22.26
CA THR A 169 15.20 -10.58 22.50
C THR A 169 14.99 -9.10 22.23
N ASP A 170 15.98 -8.28 22.59
CA ASP A 170 15.97 -6.88 22.19
C ASP A 170 15.91 -6.74 20.66
N HIS A 171 15.19 -5.71 20.22
CA HIS A 171 15.09 -5.32 18.82
C HIS A 171 16.47 -4.96 18.28
N SER A 172 16.84 -5.51 17.13
CA SER A 172 18.13 -5.26 16.51
C SER A 172 18.03 -4.13 15.48
N VAL A 173 19.13 -3.43 15.18
CA VAL A 173 19.14 -2.36 14.17
C VAL A 173 19.59 -2.94 12.83
N CYS A 174 18.68 -2.98 11.86
CA CYS A 174 18.99 -3.33 10.48
C CYS A 174 19.85 -2.25 9.82
N GLY A 175 19.47 -0.98 10.02
CA GLY A 175 20.21 0.15 9.51
C GLY A 175 19.60 1.51 9.85
N ARG A 176 20.39 2.57 9.70
CA ARG A 176 19.98 3.94 10.06
C ARG A 176 20.46 4.97 9.05
N ALA A 177 19.67 6.02 8.88
CA ALA A 177 20.04 7.21 8.12
C ALA A 177 19.60 8.50 8.82
N LEU A 178 20.33 9.58 8.57
CA LEU A 178 19.99 10.93 9.01
C LEU A 178 19.56 11.74 7.79
N VAL A 179 18.38 12.36 7.86
CA VAL A 179 17.83 13.16 6.77
C VAL A 179 17.74 14.62 7.20
N PRO A 180 18.40 15.54 6.50
CA PRO A 180 18.29 16.97 6.79
C PRO A 180 16.92 17.50 6.35
N LEU A 181 16.27 18.25 7.24
CA LEU A 181 15.00 18.92 7.03
C LEU A 181 15.22 20.43 7.07
N ASP A 182 15.88 20.95 6.05
CA ASP A 182 16.10 22.39 5.87
C ASP A 182 14.96 23.00 5.05
N PRO A 183 14.15 23.91 5.63
CA PRO A 183 13.09 24.59 4.90
C PRO A 183 13.53 25.28 3.60
N GLN A 184 14.79 25.73 3.51
CA GLN A 184 15.32 26.33 2.28
C GLN A 184 15.36 25.32 1.13
N ALA A 185 15.66 24.06 1.42
CA ALA A 185 15.71 23.01 0.42
C ALA A 185 14.32 22.65 -0.13
N PHE A 186 13.22 23.00 0.55
CA PHE A 186 11.85 22.63 0.17
C PHE A 186 10.93 23.83 -0.13
N GLN A 187 11.49 25.02 -0.39
CA GLN A 187 10.70 26.25 -0.62
C GLN A 187 9.75 26.18 -1.82
N ASP A 188 10.00 25.28 -2.76
CA ASP A 188 9.15 25.08 -3.92
C ASP A 188 7.90 24.23 -3.62
N PHE A 189 7.75 23.76 -2.38
CA PHE A 189 6.64 22.92 -1.91
C PHE A 189 6.43 21.65 -2.73
N ILE A 190 7.48 21.21 -3.42
CA ILE A 190 7.48 20.00 -4.21
C ILE A 190 7.82 18.82 -3.31
N THR A 191 7.06 17.74 -3.46
CA THR A 191 7.43 16.43 -2.89
C THR A 191 8.76 15.96 -3.49
N LYS A 192 9.78 15.83 -2.65
CA LYS A 192 11.05 15.20 -2.99
C LYS A 192 10.97 13.72 -2.71
N GLU A 193 11.39 12.92 -3.67
CA GLU A 193 11.44 11.47 -3.56
C GLU A 193 12.88 11.02 -3.69
N GLU A 194 13.38 10.33 -2.67
CA GLU A 194 14.79 10.00 -2.55
C GLU A 194 14.98 8.58 -2.00
N TRP A 195 15.96 7.88 -2.57
CA TRP A 195 16.53 6.66 -1.97
C TRP A 195 17.70 7.06 -1.08
N ILE A 196 17.66 6.62 0.17
CA ILE A 196 18.66 6.94 1.17
C ILE A 196 19.39 5.67 1.58
N ASP A 197 20.71 5.71 1.54
CA ASP A 197 21.53 4.59 2.00
C ASP A 197 21.48 4.48 3.52
N LEU A 198 21.11 3.29 4.00
CA LEU A 198 21.14 2.93 5.41
C LEU A 198 22.54 2.43 5.77
N LYS A 199 22.99 2.75 6.99
CA LYS A 199 24.20 2.16 7.57
C LYS A 199 23.81 1.15 8.65
N PRO A 200 24.32 -0.10 8.65
CA PRO A 200 25.40 -0.60 7.78
C PRO A 200 24.97 -1.03 6.37
N GLN A 201 23.71 -1.47 6.16
CA GLN A 201 23.25 -2.02 4.88
C GLN A 201 21.79 -1.64 4.59
N GLY A 202 21.46 -1.57 3.31
CA GLY A 202 20.12 -1.38 2.78
C GLY A 202 19.88 0.03 2.26
N GLN A 203 18.80 0.21 1.52
CA GLN A 203 18.35 1.51 1.04
C GLN A 203 16.89 1.72 1.44
N LEU A 204 16.55 2.95 1.85
CA LEU A 204 15.20 3.34 2.23
C LEU A 204 14.69 4.40 1.26
N ARG A 205 13.57 4.12 0.59
CA ARG A 205 12.87 5.10 -0.25
C ARG A 205 11.90 5.90 0.59
N ILE A 206 12.05 7.22 0.55
CA ILE A 206 11.15 8.14 1.24
C ILE A 206 10.63 9.22 0.30
N MET A 207 9.48 9.79 0.65
CA MET A 207 8.97 11.01 0.05
C MET A 207 8.81 12.08 1.12
N ILE A 208 9.36 13.27 0.89
CA ILE A 208 9.28 14.40 1.81
C ILE A 208 8.60 15.57 1.10
N THR A 209 7.55 16.08 1.71
CA THR A 209 6.89 17.32 1.31
C THR A 209 6.97 18.30 2.47
N MET A 210 7.25 19.56 2.18
CA MET A 210 7.15 20.64 3.15
C MET A 210 6.08 21.61 2.69
N GLU A 211 5.34 22.17 3.64
CA GLU A 211 4.42 23.26 3.43
C GLU A 211 4.65 24.32 4.50
N SER A 212 4.68 25.59 4.11
CA SER A 212 4.69 26.69 5.08
C SER A 212 3.37 26.65 5.84
N GLU A 213 3.39 26.63 7.17
CA GLU A 213 2.17 26.87 7.95
C GLU A 213 1.74 28.31 7.68
N ARG A 214 0.68 28.45 6.89
CA ARG A 214 0.07 29.74 6.60
C ARG A 214 -1.06 29.91 7.60
N ASP A 215 -1.15 31.11 8.17
CA ASP A 215 -2.35 31.49 8.90
C ASP A 215 -3.46 31.81 7.89
N ASP A 216 -3.89 30.78 7.18
CA ASP A 216 -4.83 30.80 6.07
C ASP A 216 -5.90 29.76 6.36
N ILE A 217 -7.16 30.17 6.27
CA ILE A 217 -8.32 29.32 6.49
C ILE A 217 -8.27 28.04 5.63
N ARG A 218 -7.80 28.13 4.38
CA ARG A 218 -7.66 26.98 3.47
C ARG A 218 -6.64 25.96 3.96
N PHE A 219 -5.56 26.44 4.58
CA PHE A 219 -4.52 25.57 5.14
C PHE A 219 -5.09 24.74 6.29
N TYR A 220 -5.84 25.36 7.22
CA TYR A 220 -6.41 24.63 8.35
C TYR A 220 -7.51 23.64 7.94
N PHE A 221 -8.37 24.01 6.97
CA PHE A 221 -9.34 23.06 6.40
C PHE A 221 -8.62 21.89 5.71
N GLY A 222 -7.63 22.18 4.87
CA GLY A 222 -6.86 21.15 4.20
C GLY A 222 -6.15 20.21 5.15
N LYS A 223 -5.54 20.75 6.22
CA LYS A 223 -4.79 19.99 7.21
C LYS A 223 -5.73 19.06 7.97
N SER A 224 -6.92 19.57 8.32
CA SER A 224 -7.95 18.79 9.00
C SER A 224 -8.49 17.68 8.11
N LEU A 225 -8.87 17.97 6.87
CA LEU A 225 -9.42 16.98 5.93
C LEU A 225 -8.39 15.88 5.64
N ARG A 226 -7.15 16.27 5.32
CA ARG A 226 -6.06 15.34 5.07
C ARG A 226 -5.78 14.44 6.28
N THR A 227 -5.74 15.00 7.49
CA THR A 227 -5.53 14.23 8.72
C THR A 227 -6.65 13.20 8.94
N LEU A 228 -7.91 13.60 8.73
CA LEU A 228 -9.05 12.68 8.87
C LEU A 228 -9.03 11.57 7.83
N MET A 229 -8.82 11.90 6.55
CA MET A 229 -8.74 10.91 5.47
C MET A 229 -7.60 9.92 5.66
N ARG A 230 -6.43 10.41 6.09
CA ARG A 230 -5.28 9.55 6.41
C ARG A 230 -5.60 8.64 7.59
N THR A 231 -6.18 9.19 8.65
CA THR A 231 -6.58 8.41 9.84
C THR A 231 -7.56 7.30 9.45
N GLU A 232 -8.57 7.60 8.63
CA GLU A 232 -9.50 6.61 8.09
C GLU A 232 -8.76 5.51 7.32
N SER A 233 -7.89 5.89 6.38
CA SER A 233 -7.12 4.96 5.55
C SER A 233 -6.24 4.03 6.39
N GLU A 234 -5.57 4.57 7.41
CA GLU A 234 -4.73 3.79 8.33
C GLU A 234 -5.57 2.86 9.21
N MET A 235 -6.74 3.29 9.68
CA MET A 235 -7.64 2.44 10.47
C MET A 235 -8.16 1.26 9.64
N ILE A 236 -8.59 1.52 8.41
CA ILE A 236 -9.01 0.48 7.45
C ILE A 236 -7.86 -0.50 7.19
N ARG A 237 -6.66 0.02 6.89
CA ARG A 237 -5.47 -0.81 6.68
C ARG A 237 -5.16 -1.67 7.90
N THR A 238 -5.31 -1.14 9.11
CA THR A 238 -5.05 -1.89 10.35
C THR A 238 -6.06 -3.03 10.55
N ILE A 239 -7.34 -2.82 10.20
CA ILE A 239 -8.36 -3.88 10.18
C ILE A 239 -7.97 -4.96 9.17
N VAL A 240 -7.67 -4.57 7.93
CA VAL A 240 -7.36 -5.50 6.83
C VAL A 240 -6.08 -6.29 7.11
N ASN A 241 -5.10 -5.69 7.79
CA ASN A 241 -3.88 -6.38 8.20
C ASN A 241 -4.16 -7.59 9.13
N LYS A 242 -5.31 -7.62 9.82
CA LYS A 242 -5.75 -8.80 10.60
C LYS A 242 -6.12 -10.00 9.72
N PHE A 243 -6.34 -9.78 8.42
CA PHE A 243 -6.66 -10.82 7.44
C PHE A 243 -5.42 -11.25 6.64
N SER A 244 -4.43 -10.37 6.48
CA SER A 244 -3.30 -10.55 5.56
C SER A 244 -2.52 -11.86 5.75
N ALA A 245 -2.27 -12.28 6.99
CA ALA A 245 -1.55 -13.54 7.24
C ALA A 245 -2.31 -14.75 6.69
N PHE A 246 -3.63 -14.79 6.88
CA PHE A 246 -4.45 -15.88 6.38
C PHE A 246 -4.70 -15.80 4.87
N ILE A 247 -4.83 -14.58 4.33
CA ILE A 247 -4.86 -14.34 2.89
C ILE A 247 -3.60 -14.90 2.22
N ASN A 248 -2.40 -14.53 2.71
CA ASN A 248 -1.14 -15.01 2.14
C ASN A 248 -0.95 -16.52 2.29
N TYR A 249 -1.46 -17.11 3.36
CA TYR A 249 -1.45 -18.56 3.55
C TYR A 249 -2.35 -19.28 2.53
N ALA A 250 -3.61 -18.83 2.40
CA ALA A 250 -4.59 -19.43 1.51
C ALA A 250 -4.22 -19.20 0.04
N VAL A 251 -3.87 -17.97 -0.32
CA VAL A 251 -3.40 -17.54 -1.64
C VAL A 251 -1.90 -17.75 -1.74
N SER A 252 -1.49 -19.02 -1.77
CA SER A 252 -0.07 -19.41 -1.82
C SER A 252 0.24 -20.34 -3.00
N ALA A 253 1.48 -20.30 -3.47
CA ALA A 253 1.95 -21.17 -4.55
C ALA A 253 1.82 -22.66 -4.18
N LYS A 254 1.94 -23.01 -2.89
CA LYS A 254 1.73 -24.37 -2.38
C LYS A 254 0.29 -24.83 -2.62
N ASN A 255 -0.69 -23.99 -2.25
CA ASN A 255 -2.11 -24.33 -2.41
C ASN A 255 -2.52 -24.36 -3.87
N LEU A 256 -2.03 -23.41 -4.69
CA LEU A 256 -2.24 -23.42 -6.14
C LEU A 256 -1.70 -24.71 -6.77
N LYS A 257 -0.49 -25.14 -6.38
CA LYS A 257 0.12 -26.40 -6.84
C LYS A 257 -0.62 -27.63 -6.35
N SER A 258 -1.15 -27.65 -5.13
CA SER A 258 -1.90 -28.81 -4.62
C SER A 258 -3.14 -29.12 -5.44
N THR A 259 -3.76 -28.11 -6.03
CA THR A 259 -4.93 -28.25 -6.91
C THR A 259 -4.61 -29.00 -8.21
N THR A 260 -3.36 -28.97 -8.66
CA THR A 260 -2.92 -29.65 -9.88
C THR A 260 -2.69 -31.15 -9.69
N ASN A 261 -2.35 -31.58 -8.46
CA ASN A 261 -2.00 -32.97 -8.13
C ASN A 261 -3.23 -33.79 -7.70
N ALA A 262 -3.74 -34.60 -8.62
CA ALA A 262 -5.00 -35.35 -8.51
C ALA A 262 -5.08 -36.42 -7.40
N ASN A 263 -4.02 -36.69 -6.65
CA ASN A 263 -3.89 -37.91 -5.85
C ASN A 263 -3.92 -37.71 -4.32
N LEU A 264 -4.22 -36.49 -3.82
CA LEU A 264 -4.27 -36.24 -2.37
C LEU A 264 -5.60 -35.63 -1.85
N GLY A 265 -6.65 -35.54 -2.67
CA GLY A 265 -7.94 -34.96 -2.27
C GLY A 265 -9.03 -36.02 -2.16
N LYS A 266 -9.02 -36.81 -1.09
CA LYS A 266 -10.11 -37.76 -0.79
C LYS A 266 -10.63 -37.58 0.63
N VAL A 267 -10.74 -36.35 1.12
CA VAL A 267 -11.47 -36.00 2.33
C VAL A 267 -11.98 -34.56 2.20
N MET A 268 -13.27 -34.35 2.48
CA MET A 268 -14.03 -33.09 2.50
C MET A 268 -14.75 -32.66 1.22
N SER A 269 -15.84 -33.37 0.89
CA SER A 269 -16.91 -32.83 0.04
C SER A 269 -18.27 -32.99 0.72
N SER A 270 -18.66 -32.03 1.57
CA SER A 270 -20.08 -31.89 1.96
C SER A 270 -20.35 -30.53 2.63
N TRP A 271 -20.58 -29.46 1.84
CA TRP A 271 -21.49 -28.39 2.29
C TRP A 271 -21.93 -27.38 1.20
N LEU A 272 -21.29 -27.32 0.04
CA LEU A 272 -21.74 -26.48 -1.08
C LEU A 272 -22.17 -27.32 -2.28
N SER A 273 -23.26 -28.09 -2.12
CA SER A 273 -23.81 -28.87 -3.22
C SER A 273 -24.77 -28.04 -4.07
N LYS A 274 -24.26 -27.47 -5.16
CA LYS A 274 -25.01 -27.38 -6.41
C LYS A 274 -24.08 -27.47 -7.62
N ALA A 275 -24.20 -28.63 -8.28
CA ALA A 275 -23.62 -29.04 -9.55
C ALA A 275 -22.09 -29.18 -9.60
N ASN A 276 -21.62 -30.43 -9.57
CA ASN A 276 -20.78 -30.85 -10.68
C ASN A 276 -20.80 -32.37 -10.92
N LYS A 277 -20.66 -32.73 -12.21
CA LYS A 277 -20.61 -34.11 -12.71
C LYS A 277 -19.42 -34.85 -12.07
N PRO A 278 -19.49 -36.19 -11.92
CA PRO A 278 -18.35 -36.97 -11.43
C PRO A 278 -17.17 -36.83 -12.41
N GLY A 279 -16.12 -36.11 -11.99
CA GLY A 279 -14.93 -35.84 -12.79
C GLY A 279 -14.42 -34.40 -12.73
N ASP A 280 -15.23 -33.44 -12.26
CA ASP A 280 -14.80 -32.04 -12.15
C ASP A 280 -14.05 -31.80 -10.83
N ARG A 281 -12.83 -31.27 -10.91
CA ARG A 281 -12.02 -30.92 -9.73
C ARG A 281 -12.45 -29.55 -9.24
N ASP A 282 -12.76 -29.41 -7.95
CA ASP A 282 -13.02 -28.09 -7.38
C ASP A 282 -11.70 -27.38 -7.12
N VAL A 283 -11.31 -26.53 -8.06
CA VAL A 283 -10.08 -25.74 -8.00
C VAL A 283 -10.11 -24.72 -6.85
N THR A 284 -11.30 -24.40 -6.33
CA THR A 284 -11.53 -23.39 -5.31
C THR A 284 -11.53 -23.95 -3.89
N GLU A 285 -11.49 -25.28 -3.73
CA GLU A 285 -11.49 -25.96 -2.43
C GLU A 285 -10.45 -25.39 -1.44
N PRO A 286 -9.18 -25.09 -1.83
CA PRO A 286 -8.20 -24.51 -0.91
C PRO A 286 -8.55 -23.10 -0.41
N LEU A 287 -9.47 -22.39 -1.07
CA LEU A 287 -9.91 -21.04 -0.71
C LEU A 287 -11.10 -21.04 0.25
N ASN A 288 -11.84 -22.14 0.36
CA ASN A 288 -13.05 -22.21 1.20
C ASN A 288 -12.82 -21.75 2.65
N PRO A 289 -11.74 -22.19 3.35
CA PRO A 289 -11.46 -21.70 4.69
C PRO A 289 -11.27 -20.19 4.77
N LEU A 290 -10.68 -19.57 3.74
CA LEU A 290 -10.53 -18.12 3.66
C LEU A 290 -11.89 -17.43 3.48
N PHE A 291 -12.76 -17.96 2.63
CA PHE A 291 -14.10 -17.41 2.46
C PHE A 291 -14.93 -17.48 3.74
N ASP A 292 -14.88 -18.61 4.46
CA ASP A 292 -15.58 -18.75 5.75
C ASP A 292 -15.05 -17.76 6.79
N TYR A 293 -13.73 -17.61 6.89
CA TYR A 293 -13.11 -16.64 7.78
C TYR A 293 -13.52 -15.21 7.42
N LEU A 294 -13.45 -14.82 6.14
CA LEU A 294 -13.83 -13.49 5.70
C LEU A 294 -15.32 -13.22 5.92
N ASN A 295 -16.20 -14.19 5.63
CA ASN A 295 -17.63 -14.09 5.90
C ASN A 295 -17.91 -13.83 7.37
N ASN A 296 -17.27 -14.58 8.27
CA ASN A 296 -17.44 -14.41 9.71
C ASN A 296 -16.96 -13.03 10.19
N ASN A 297 -15.78 -12.58 9.73
CA ASN A 297 -15.27 -11.25 10.08
C ASN A 297 -16.14 -10.12 9.50
N PHE A 298 -16.57 -10.25 8.25
CA PHE A 298 -17.43 -9.27 7.60
C PHE A 298 -18.83 -9.25 8.20
N ALA A 299 -19.37 -10.36 8.71
CA ALA A 299 -20.64 -10.35 9.43
C ALA A 299 -20.57 -9.44 10.65
N THR A 300 -19.52 -9.54 11.48
CA THR A 300 -19.32 -8.65 12.63
C THR A 300 -19.13 -7.20 12.20
N LEU A 301 -18.27 -6.94 11.20
CA LEU A 301 -18.04 -5.57 10.70
C LEU A 301 -19.31 -4.99 10.06
N HIS A 302 -20.14 -5.82 9.43
CA HIS A 302 -21.41 -5.41 8.82
C HIS A 302 -22.41 -4.94 9.88
N LEU A 303 -22.38 -5.47 11.10
CA LEU A 303 -23.29 -5.01 12.15
C LEU A 303 -22.97 -3.59 12.63
N TYR A 304 -21.69 -3.23 12.69
CA TYR A 304 -21.25 -2.03 13.39
C TYR A 304 -20.64 -0.93 12.52
N LEU A 305 -20.26 -1.19 11.28
CA LEU A 305 -19.75 -0.16 10.35
C LEU A 305 -20.86 0.49 9.54
N THR A 306 -20.65 1.73 9.11
CA THR A 306 -21.53 2.37 8.11
C THR A 306 -21.41 1.67 6.75
N PRO A 307 -22.42 1.78 5.85
CA PRO A 307 -22.35 1.17 4.51
C PRO A 307 -21.11 1.59 3.71
N SER A 308 -20.72 2.86 3.80
CA SER A 308 -19.52 3.38 3.13
C SER A 308 -18.24 2.78 3.72
N MET A 309 -18.11 2.68 5.05
CA MET A 309 -16.95 2.05 5.69
C MET A 309 -16.86 0.55 5.39
N LYS A 310 -17.99 -0.17 5.32
CA LYS A 310 -18.01 -1.59 4.92
C LYS A 310 -17.39 -1.77 3.53
N ILE A 311 -17.85 -1.00 2.55
CA ILE A 311 -17.32 -1.07 1.19
C ILE A 311 -15.83 -0.76 1.17
N LYS A 312 -15.37 0.29 1.86
CA LYS A 312 -13.93 0.62 1.89
C LYS A 312 -13.08 -0.49 2.51
N VAL A 313 -13.53 -1.13 3.60
CA VAL A 313 -12.82 -2.25 4.22
C VAL A 313 -12.79 -3.47 3.29
N MET A 314 -13.92 -3.79 2.65
CA MET A 314 -13.98 -4.90 1.70
C MET A 314 -13.10 -4.63 0.47
N THR A 315 -13.15 -3.42 -0.11
CA THR A 315 -12.29 -3.00 -1.23
C THR A 315 -10.82 -3.11 -0.86
N LYS A 316 -10.44 -2.64 0.34
CA LYS A 316 -9.03 -2.76 0.74
C LYS A 316 -8.61 -4.21 1.00
N THR A 317 -9.53 -5.06 1.44
CA THR A 317 -9.27 -6.51 1.56
C THR A 317 -9.08 -7.15 0.19
N TRP A 318 -9.91 -6.77 -0.79
CA TRP A 318 -9.78 -7.21 -2.18
C TRP A 318 -8.43 -6.80 -2.78
N GLU A 319 -7.99 -5.55 -2.59
CA GLU A 319 -6.66 -5.08 -3.05
C GLU A 319 -5.53 -5.95 -2.47
N VAL A 320 -5.58 -6.31 -1.18
CA VAL A 320 -4.57 -7.19 -0.55
C VAL A 320 -4.60 -8.62 -1.13
N ILE A 321 -5.79 -9.13 -1.45
CA ILE A 321 -5.92 -10.44 -2.11
C ILE A 321 -5.38 -10.38 -3.53
N LEU A 322 -5.67 -9.30 -4.26
CA LEU A 322 -5.17 -9.09 -5.61
C LEU A 322 -3.65 -8.97 -5.63
N ASP A 323 -3.05 -8.26 -4.67
CA ASP A 323 -1.59 -8.23 -4.45
C ASP A 323 -1.03 -9.65 -4.24
N ALA A 324 -1.68 -10.47 -3.40
CA ALA A 324 -1.25 -11.85 -3.15
C ALA A 324 -1.35 -12.73 -4.41
N LEU A 325 -2.44 -12.63 -5.17
CA LEU A 325 -2.63 -13.33 -6.45
C LEU A 325 -1.58 -12.89 -7.48
N GLU A 326 -1.28 -11.60 -7.54
CA GLU A 326 -0.29 -11.03 -8.44
C GLU A 326 1.13 -11.50 -8.10
N LEU A 327 1.46 -11.69 -6.82
CA LEU A 327 2.74 -12.27 -6.39
C LEU A 327 2.90 -13.74 -6.79
N LEU A 328 1.81 -14.50 -6.93
CA LEU A 328 1.87 -15.86 -7.50
C LEU A 328 2.24 -15.84 -8.98
N LEU A 329 1.78 -14.81 -9.71
CA LEU A 329 2.02 -14.66 -11.13
C LEU A 329 3.40 -14.05 -11.44
N LEU A 330 3.70 -12.91 -10.83
CA LEU A 330 4.85 -12.07 -11.15
C LEU A 330 5.63 -11.68 -9.90
N PRO A 331 6.97 -11.83 -9.92
CA PRO A 331 7.79 -11.43 -8.79
C PRO A 331 7.80 -9.90 -8.63
N PRO A 332 8.10 -9.34 -7.45
CA PRO A 332 8.26 -7.89 -7.29
C PRO A 332 9.28 -7.30 -8.29
N LEU A 333 9.10 -6.05 -8.71
CA LEU A 333 10.04 -5.42 -9.63
C LEU A 333 11.38 -5.19 -8.93
N SER A 334 12.45 -5.77 -9.46
CA SER A 334 13.80 -5.64 -8.91
C SER A 334 14.86 -5.94 -9.96
N GLY A 335 16.02 -5.29 -9.85
CA GLY A 335 17.20 -5.65 -10.66
C GLY A 335 17.91 -6.91 -10.18
N LYS A 336 17.50 -7.48 -9.03
CA LYS A 336 18.12 -8.67 -8.45
C LYS A 336 17.62 -9.97 -9.12
N PRO A 337 18.42 -11.06 -9.08
CA PRO A 337 17.98 -12.38 -9.50
C PRO A 337 16.64 -12.77 -8.86
N CYS A 338 15.86 -13.56 -9.57
CA CYS A 338 14.58 -14.10 -9.11
C CYS A 338 14.67 -15.62 -9.08
N TYR A 339 14.16 -16.23 -7.99
CA TYR A 339 14.07 -17.69 -7.84
C TYR A 339 12.65 -18.21 -8.01
N GLN A 340 11.68 -17.33 -8.28
CA GLN A 340 10.30 -17.73 -8.57
C GLN A 340 10.27 -18.51 -9.89
N THR A 341 9.60 -19.66 -9.89
CA THR A 341 9.39 -20.47 -11.09
C THR A 341 8.18 -19.96 -11.87
N PRO A 342 8.23 -19.89 -13.21
CA PRO A 342 7.05 -19.61 -14.01
C PRO A 342 5.92 -20.62 -13.76
N LEU A 343 4.68 -20.14 -13.82
CA LEU A 343 3.48 -20.96 -13.73
C LEU A 343 3.29 -21.75 -15.02
N THR A 344 2.82 -22.98 -14.88
CA THR A 344 2.35 -23.83 -15.98
C THR A 344 1.04 -23.31 -16.56
N ASN A 345 0.66 -23.73 -17.77
CA ASN A 345 -0.64 -23.39 -18.37
C ASN A 345 -1.81 -23.73 -17.46
N ARG A 346 -1.76 -24.90 -16.82
CA ARG A 346 -2.78 -25.33 -15.86
C ARG A 346 -2.86 -24.42 -14.63
N GLU A 347 -1.73 -24.07 -14.04
CA GLU A 347 -1.70 -23.17 -12.87
C GLU A 347 -2.20 -21.76 -13.21
N LYS A 348 -1.99 -21.28 -14.44
CA LYS A 348 -2.57 -20.01 -14.91
C LYS A 348 -4.10 -20.08 -15.02
N ASP A 349 -4.63 -21.18 -15.57
CA ASP A 349 -6.08 -21.39 -15.65
C ASP A 349 -6.69 -21.45 -14.25
N ASP A 350 -6.06 -22.21 -13.34
CA ASP A 350 -6.47 -22.31 -11.94
C ASP A 350 -6.44 -20.94 -11.24
N LEU A 351 -5.38 -20.15 -11.48
CA LEU A 351 -5.25 -18.79 -10.94
C LEU A 351 -6.34 -17.85 -11.50
N SER A 352 -6.69 -17.97 -12.77
CA SER A 352 -7.79 -17.20 -13.37
C SER A 352 -9.14 -17.55 -12.74
N ILE A 353 -9.37 -18.84 -12.42
CA ILE A 353 -10.57 -19.30 -11.70
C ILE A 353 -10.60 -18.72 -10.29
N TRP A 354 -9.46 -18.70 -9.59
CA TRP A 354 -9.36 -18.10 -8.25
C TRP A 354 -9.76 -16.63 -8.26
N VAL A 355 -9.22 -15.86 -9.21
CA VAL A 355 -9.52 -14.42 -9.36
C VAL A 355 -11.01 -14.20 -9.61
N ASP A 356 -11.62 -14.94 -10.53
CA ASP A 356 -13.06 -14.84 -10.82
C ASP A 356 -13.92 -15.22 -9.60
N THR A 357 -13.50 -16.22 -8.84
CA THR A 357 -14.18 -16.64 -7.60
C THR A 357 -14.15 -15.54 -6.54
N PHE A 358 -13.00 -14.89 -6.34
CA PHE A 358 -12.92 -13.73 -5.44
C PHE A 358 -13.77 -12.55 -5.93
N VAL A 359 -13.78 -12.25 -7.24
CA VAL A 359 -14.63 -11.19 -7.80
C VAL A 359 -16.10 -11.46 -7.50
N LYS A 360 -16.57 -12.70 -7.70
CA LYS A 360 -17.95 -13.11 -7.37
C LYS A 360 -18.23 -12.98 -5.87
N PHE A 361 -17.32 -13.48 -5.03
CA PHE A 361 -17.42 -13.40 -3.58
C PHE A 361 -17.59 -11.96 -3.08
N PHE A 362 -16.72 -11.04 -3.52
CA PHE A 362 -16.77 -9.64 -3.09
C PHE A 362 -17.91 -8.86 -3.72
N ASN A 363 -18.35 -9.20 -4.93
CA ASN A 363 -19.50 -8.57 -5.56
C ASN A 363 -20.82 -8.95 -4.88
N HIS A 364 -20.92 -10.19 -4.39
CA HIS A 364 -22.08 -10.73 -3.65
C HIS A 364 -23.42 -10.42 -4.33
N ASP A 365 -23.54 -10.79 -5.61
CA ASP A 365 -24.72 -10.55 -6.45
C ASP A 365 -25.18 -9.08 -6.48
N GLY A 366 -24.22 -8.15 -6.46
CA GLY A 366 -24.46 -6.71 -6.47
C GLY A 366 -24.70 -6.07 -5.09
N ASN A 367 -24.75 -6.86 -4.02
CA ASN A 367 -24.91 -6.36 -2.65
C ASN A 367 -23.57 -6.03 -1.96
N GLY A 368 -22.45 -6.38 -2.59
CA GLY A 368 -21.10 -6.12 -2.09
C GLY A 368 -20.41 -4.98 -2.83
N ILE A 369 -19.17 -5.20 -3.24
CA ILE A 369 -18.37 -4.22 -3.96
C ILE A 369 -18.86 -4.08 -5.41
N PRO A 370 -19.10 -2.85 -5.91
CA PRO A 370 -19.42 -2.61 -7.31
C PRO A 370 -18.36 -3.17 -8.27
N MET A 371 -18.82 -3.67 -9.42
CA MET A 371 -17.96 -4.30 -10.42
C MET A 371 -16.93 -3.32 -11.00
N GLU A 372 -17.26 -2.02 -11.10
CA GLU A 372 -16.29 -1.01 -11.58
C GLU A 372 -15.09 -0.84 -10.64
N ILE A 373 -15.29 -1.06 -9.34
CA ILE A 373 -14.23 -1.00 -8.34
C ILE A 373 -13.41 -2.30 -8.37
N LEU A 374 -14.08 -3.46 -8.43
CA LEU A 374 -13.42 -4.77 -8.48
C LEU A 374 -12.52 -4.92 -9.71
N LYS A 375 -13.01 -4.47 -10.88
CA LYS A 375 -12.28 -4.51 -12.16
C LYS A 375 -11.54 -3.20 -12.46
N GLY A 376 -11.02 -2.58 -11.40
CA GLY A 376 -10.19 -1.38 -11.48
C GLY A 376 -8.84 -1.62 -12.17
N LYS A 377 -7.97 -0.62 -12.11
CA LYS A 377 -6.68 -0.61 -12.83
C LYS A 377 -5.81 -1.84 -12.53
N GLN A 378 -5.60 -2.16 -11.25
CA GLN A 378 -4.74 -3.28 -10.85
C GLN A 378 -5.25 -4.63 -11.40
N TYR A 379 -6.56 -4.85 -11.41
CA TYR A 379 -7.16 -6.05 -11.99
C TYR A 379 -6.89 -6.13 -13.49
N GLN A 380 -7.04 -5.01 -14.21
CA GLN A 380 -6.77 -4.95 -15.65
C GLN A 380 -5.30 -5.21 -15.96
N GLU A 381 -4.40 -4.64 -15.16
CA GLU A 381 -2.96 -4.85 -15.23
C GLU A 381 -2.58 -6.32 -14.97
N PHE A 382 -3.17 -6.94 -13.96
CA PHE A 382 -3.01 -8.37 -13.68
C PHE A 382 -3.37 -9.23 -14.90
N PHE A 383 -4.55 -9.04 -15.49
CA PHE A 383 -4.98 -9.81 -16.67
C PHE A 383 -4.18 -9.47 -17.93
N ALA A 384 -3.75 -8.22 -18.10
CA ALA A 384 -2.83 -7.86 -19.16
C ALA A 384 -1.52 -8.65 -19.04
N GLY A 385 -0.95 -8.73 -17.84
CA GLY A 385 0.21 -9.57 -17.56
C GLY A 385 -0.03 -11.03 -17.87
N LEU A 386 -1.10 -11.60 -17.31
CA LEU A 386 -1.46 -13.02 -17.42
C LEU A 386 -1.74 -13.45 -18.86
N SER A 387 -2.62 -12.74 -19.57
CA SER A 387 -3.14 -13.19 -20.87
C SER A 387 -2.35 -12.66 -22.06
N ASN A 388 -1.80 -11.45 -21.97
CA ASN A 388 -1.19 -10.82 -23.13
C ASN A 388 0.33 -10.96 -23.18
N TYR A 389 1.02 -11.00 -22.04
CA TYR A 389 2.49 -10.89 -22.01
C TYR A 389 3.20 -12.13 -21.45
N TYR A 390 2.60 -12.86 -20.51
CA TYR A 390 3.28 -13.92 -19.76
C TYR A 390 3.97 -14.97 -20.65
N ASP A 391 3.28 -15.40 -21.69
CA ASP A 391 3.72 -16.46 -22.60
C ASP A 391 4.58 -15.97 -23.77
N ARG A 392 4.77 -14.66 -23.93
CA ARG A 392 5.56 -14.12 -25.04
C ARG A 392 7.04 -14.46 -24.89
N GLU A 393 7.72 -14.54 -26.03
CA GLU A 393 9.16 -14.75 -26.09
C GLU A 393 9.92 -13.54 -25.56
N THR A 394 11.09 -13.79 -24.98
CA THR A 394 11.92 -12.76 -24.33
C THR A 394 12.24 -11.59 -25.28
N ASP A 395 12.58 -11.87 -26.54
CA ASP A 395 12.91 -10.84 -27.53
C ASP A 395 11.71 -9.95 -27.89
N GLU A 396 10.51 -10.54 -27.91
CA GLU A 396 9.29 -9.79 -28.14
C GLU A 396 8.96 -8.88 -26.96
N LEU A 397 9.13 -9.39 -25.73
CA LEU A 397 8.95 -8.62 -24.50
C LEU A 397 9.94 -7.46 -24.41
N ILE A 398 11.20 -7.64 -24.81
CA ILE A 398 12.18 -6.55 -24.85
C ILE A 398 11.75 -5.46 -25.83
N ARG A 399 11.34 -5.84 -27.05
CA ARG A 399 10.83 -4.87 -28.05
C ARG A 399 9.62 -4.11 -27.52
N GLU A 400 8.69 -4.81 -26.87
CA GLU A 400 7.50 -4.17 -26.33
C GLU A 400 7.82 -3.27 -25.13
N CYS A 401 8.76 -3.69 -24.27
CA CYS A 401 9.29 -2.85 -23.20
C CYS A 401 9.89 -1.55 -23.75
N GLU A 402 10.68 -1.64 -24.83
CA GLU A 402 11.30 -0.49 -25.49
C GLU A 402 10.26 0.40 -26.20
N ASN A 403 9.22 -0.20 -26.78
CA ASN A 403 8.10 0.52 -27.37
C ASN A 403 7.30 1.28 -26.32
N GLU A 404 6.89 0.63 -25.23
CA GLU A 404 6.17 1.25 -24.12
C GLU A 404 7.03 2.35 -23.46
N ALA A 405 8.30 2.07 -23.21
CA ALA A 405 9.28 3.05 -22.78
C ALA A 405 9.34 4.29 -23.69
N SER A 406 9.35 4.07 -25.00
CA SER A 406 9.39 5.14 -26.01
C SER A 406 8.08 5.91 -26.10
N LYS A 407 6.93 5.23 -25.96
CA LYS A 407 5.60 5.86 -25.91
C LYS A 407 5.47 6.71 -24.66
N SER A 408 5.83 6.18 -23.50
CA SER A 408 5.92 6.94 -22.26
C SER A 408 6.85 8.12 -22.49
N PHE A 409 8.08 7.93 -22.95
CA PHE A 409 9.02 9.03 -23.21
C PHE A 409 8.48 10.11 -24.16
N LYS A 410 7.88 9.74 -25.31
CA LYS A 410 7.31 10.70 -26.27
C LYS A 410 6.11 11.44 -25.69
N LYS A 411 5.23 10.76 -24.94
CA LYS A 411 4.10 11.38 -24.24
C LYS A 411 4.58 12.33 -23.13
N LEU A 412 5.63 11.93 -22.42
CA LEU A 412 6.31 12.75 -21.42
C LEU A 412 7.00 13.97 -22.06
N GLN A 413 7.50 13.91 -23.30
CA GLN A 413 8.03 15.09 -24.01
C GLN A 413 6.97 16.00 -24.63
N GLN A 414 5.87 15.45 -25.15
CA GLN A 414 4.85 16.19 -25.92
C GLN A 414 3.84 16.97 -25.06
N ARG A 415 3.59 16.52 -23.84
CA ARG A 415 2.94 17.33 -22.79
C ARG A 415 4.04 17.85 -21.89
N ASN A 416 3.97 19.11 -21.44
CA ASN A 416 4.91 19.68 -20.47
C ASN A 416 5.08 18.72 -19.27
N TYR A 417 6.07 17.82 -19.29
CA TYR A 417 6.35 16.80 -18.26
C TYR A 417 6.33 17.38 -16.85
N VAL A 418 6.87 18.60 -16.77
CA VAL A 418 6.90 19.45 -15.59
C VAL A 418 5.52 19.54 -14.96
N SER A 419 4.45 19.78 -15.73
CA SER A 419 3.11 19.97 -15.17
C SER A 419 2.53 18.69 -14.56
N VAL A 420 2.70 17.52 -15.20
CA VAL A 420 2.13 16.25 -14.70
C VAL A 420 2.91 15.77 -13.47
N HIS A 421 4.24 15.81 -13.52
CA HIS A 421 5.06 15.42 -12.37
C HIS A 421 4.89 16.39 -11.20
N GLU A 422 4.76 17.70 -11.48
CA GLU A 422 4.47 18.72 -10.47
C GLU A 422 3.05 18.58 -9.90
N GLN A 423 2.04 18.21 -10.71
CA GLN A 423 0.69 17.87 -10.23
C GLN A 423 0.71 16.65 -9.31
N LEU A 424 1.36 15.54 -9.72
CA LEU A 424 1.57 14.35 -8.88
C LEU A 424 2.32 14.66 -7.58
N ARG A 425 3.29 15.58 -7.61
CA ARG A 425 4.02 16.03 -6.42
C ARG A 425 3.18 16.94 -5.53
N ARG A 426 2.21 17.67 -6.10
CA ARG A 426 1.33 18.59 -5.39
C ARG A 426 0.03 17.94 -4.91
N SER A 427 -0.35 16.77 -5.41
CA SER A 427 -1.56 16.06 -4.99
C SER A 427 -1.56 15.70 -3.51
N ASN A 428 -0.39 15.43 -2.95
CA ASN A 428 -0.18 15.16 -1.54
C ASN A 428 0.08 16.43 -0.73
N THR A 429 -0.41 17.60 -1.15
CA THR A 429 -0.27 18.85 -0.38
C THR A 429 -1.54 19.17 0.41
N VAL A 430 -1.41 19.88 1.53
CA VAL A 430 -2.53 20.44 2.30
C VAL A 430 -3.42 21.28 1.38
N MET A 431 -2.82 22.02 0.45
CA MET A 431 -3.56 22.82 -0.52
C MET A 431 -4.33 22.01 -1.57
N ALA A 432 -3.87 20.81 -1.95
CA ALA A 432 -4.68 19.89 -2.76
C ALA A 432 -5.89 19.36 -1.98
N HIS A 433 -5.76 19.24 -0.66
CA HIS A 433 -6.81 18.81 0.25
C HIS A 433 -7.64 19.96 0.86
N ARG A 434 -7.45 21.21 0.43
CA ARG A 434 -8.05 22.41 1.08
C ARG A 434 -9.57 22.37 1.20
N ASN A 435 -10.24 21.68 0.28
CA ASN A 435 -11.65 21.32 0.36
C ASN A 435 -11.93 20.10 -0.55
N ARG A 436 -13.11 19.51 -0.41
CA ARG A 436 -13.51 18.30 -1.16
C ARG A 436 -13.57 18.53 -2.69
N ARG A 437 -13.91 19.75 -3.15
CA ARG A 437 -13.93 20.08 -4.58
C ARG A 437 -12.52 20.08 -5.18
N ALA A 438 -11.57 20.72 -4.51
CA ALA A 438 -10.17 20.74 -4.90
C ALA A 438 -9.58 19.31 -4.94
N LEU A 439 -9.91 18.50 -3.92
CA LEU A 439 -9.51 17.10 -3.87
C LEU A 439 -10.07 16.30 -5.05
N GLN A 440 -11.35 16.49 -5.39
CA GLN A 440 -11.98 15.78 -6.51
C GLN A 440 -11.34 16.14 -7.84
N GLN A 441 -11.11 17.42 -8.09
CA GLN A 441 -10.40 17.89 -9.30
C GLN A 441 -8.99 17.32 -9.38
N GLU A 442 -8.30 17.20 -8.25
CA GLU A 442 -6.96 16.64 -8.22
C GLU A 442 -6.98 15.13 -8.45
N LYS A 443 -7.95 14.40 -7.89
CA LYS A 443 -8.16 12.98 -8.18
C LYS A 443 -8.44 12.72 -9.65
N GLU A 444 -9.23 13.55 -10.31
CA GLU A 444 -9.51 13.42 -11.75
C GLU A 444 -8.24 13.59 -12.58
N LYS A 445 -7.43 14.62 -12.27
CA LYS A 445 -6.12 14.81 -12.92
C LYS A 445 -5.16 13.64 -12.67
N LEU A 446 -5.14 13.10 -11.44
CA LEU A 446 -4.33 11.95 -11.10
C LEU A 446 -4.78 10.69 -11.84
N GLN A 447 -6.08 10.45 -11.97
CA GLN A 447 -6.61 9.33 -12.73
C GLN A 447 -6.21 9.43 -14.20
N ASP A 448 -6.26 10.62 -14.79
CA ASP A 448 -5.79 10.84 -16.16
C ASP A 448 -4.27 10.60 -16.27
N ALA A 449 -3.47 11.07 -15.31
CA ALA A 449 -2.04 10.81 -15.26
C ALA A 449 -1.70 9.31 -15.03
N GLU A 450 -2.46 8.62 -14.19
CA GLU A 450 -2.26 7.20 -13.87
C GLU A 450 -2.63 6.29 -15.04
N ARG A 451 -3.65 6.64 -15.84
CA ARG A 451 -3.95 5.98 -17.13
C ARG A 451 -2.80 6.13 -18.13
N GLU A 452 -1.94 7.12 -17.93
CA GLU A 452 -0.79 7.44 -18.78
C GLU A 452 0.56 6.91 -18.22
N SER A 453 0.55 6.33 -17.00
CA SER A 453 1.70 5.73 -16.32
C SER A 453 2.13 4.40 -16.98
N PRO A 454 3.43 4.04 -17.00
CA PRO A 454 3.94 2.83 -17.65
C PRO A 454 3.65 1.54 -16.84
N GLY A 455 2.40 1.34 -16.38
CA GLY A 455 2.01 0.11 -15.68
C GLY A 455 2.30 -1.14 -16.51
N LEU A 456 2.15 -1.04 -17.83
CA LEU A 456 2.52 -2.10 -18.78
C LEU A 456 4.04 -2.37 -18.82
N GLU A 457 4.89 -1.34 -18.73
CA GLU A 457 6.35 -1.52 -18.68
C GLU A 457 6.75 -2.29 -17.42
N ASP A 458 6.15 -1.95 -16.27
CA ASP A 458 6.45 -2.62 -15.00
C ASP A 458 6.07 -4.11 -15.04
N ILE A 459 4.92 -4.44 -15.63
CA ILE A 459 4.49 -5.83 -15.88
C ILE A 459 5.51 -6.56 -16.77
N ILE A 460 5.88 -5.97 -17.91
CA ILE A 460 6.83 -6.57 -18.86
C ILE A 460 8.19 -6.79 -18.19
N LEU A 461 8.68 -5.83 -17.40
CA LEU A 461 9.94 -5.95 -16.67
C LEU A 461 9.92 -7.05 -15.62
N ARG A 462 8.78 -7.25 -14.94
CA ARG A 462 8.61 -8.36 -13.98
C ARG A 462 8.58 -9.71 -14.67
N ILE A 463 7.97 -9.82 -15.86
CA ILE A 463 8.00 -11.03 -16.69
C ILE A 463 9.42 -11.32 -17.18
N LEU A 464 10.14 -10.30 -17.68
CA LEU A 464 11.54 -10.43 -18.08
C LEU A 464 12.43 -10.87 -16.90
N ARG A 465 12.19 -10.32 -15.70
CA ARG A 465 12.86 -10.75 -14.47
C ARG A 465 12.59 -12.22 -14.18
N LEU A 466 11.34 -12.67 -14.28
CA LEU A 466 10.93 -14.07 -14.09
C LEU A 466 11.60 -15.01 -15.12
N LYS A 467 11.77 -14.57 -16.36
CA LYS A 467 12.46 -15.31 -17.44
C LYS A 467 14.00 -15.24 -17.35
N GLY A 468 14.55 -14.71 -16.25
CA GLY A 468 15.99 -14.69 -16.00
C GLY A 468 16.74 -13.49 -16.59
N MET A 469 16.07 -12.52 -17.20
CA MET A 469 16.69 -11.32 -17.80
C MET A 469 17.03 -10.22 -16.77
N HIS A 470 17.53 -10.60 -15.60
CA HIS A 470 17.82 -9.70 -14.48
C HIS A 470 18.80 -8.58 -14.85
N ASN A 471 19.82 -8.85 -15.67
CA ASN A 471 20.77 -7.83 -16.12
C ASN A 471 20.12 -6.73 -16.98
N TYR A 472 19.20 -7.13 -17.88
CA TYR A 472 18.43 -6.17 -18.69
C TYR A 472 17.53 -5.32 -17.79
N VAL A 473 16.79 -5.96 -16.87
CA VAL A 473 15.90 -5.28 -15.93
C VAL A 473 16.67 -4.31 -15.05
N ALA A 474 17.80 -4.71 -14.47
CA ALA A 474 18.65 -3.84 -13.65
C ALA A 474 19.12 -2.61 -14.43
N LYS A 475 19.63 -2.80 -15.66
CA LYS A 475 20.06 -1.71 -16.55
C LYS A 475 18.89 -0.78 -16.88
N ARG A 476 17.70 -1.32 -17.13
CA ARG A 476 16.51 -0.53 -17.46
C ARG A 476 16.02 0.30 -16.27
N LEU A 477 16.01 -0.29 -15.07
CA LEU A 477 15.69 0.43 -13.83
C LEU A 477 16.69 1.56 -13.56
N GLU A 478 17.98 1.32 -13.81
CA GLU A 478 19.02 2.36 -13.68
C GLU A 478 18.81 3.49 -14.70
N GLN A 479 18.47 3.16 -15.95
CA GLN A 479 18.12 4.15 -16.98
C GLN A 479 16.92 5.00 -16.57
N ARG A 480 15.85 4.38 -16.04
CA ARG A 480 14.68 5.11 -15.51
C ARG A 480 15.07 6.05 -14.37
N ALA A 481 15.90 5.58 -13.44
CA ALA A 481 16.37 6.39 -12.33
C ALA A 481 17.27 7.56 -12.79
N LYS A 482 18.13 7.36 -13.80
CA LYS A 482 18.93 8.43 -14.42
C LYS A 482 18.04 9.44 -15.14
N LEU A 483 17.08 8.97 -15.91
CA LEU A 483 16.13 9.82 -16.65
C LEU A 483 15.30 10.68 -15.69
N SER A 484 14.74 10.06 -14.65
CA SER A 484 13.98 10.76 -13.61
C SER A 484 14.82 11.86 -12.94
N ARG A 485 16.08 11.56 -12.60
CA ARG A 485 17.04 12.56 -12.08
C ARG A 485 17.33 13.68 -13.07
N SER A 486 17.55 13.35 -14.34
CA SER A 486 17.80 14.33 -15.40
C SER A 486 16.62 15.27 -15.60
N LEU A 487 15.40 14.72 -15.69
CA LEU A 487 14.18 15.51 -15.84
C LEU A 487 13.92 16.38 -14.60
N ALA A 488 14.21 15.86 -13.39
CA ALA A 488 14.14 16.64 -12.16
C ALA A 488 15.17 17.79 -12.14
N ALA A 489 16.39 17.58 -12.64
CA ALA A 489 17.43 18.60 -12.74
C ALA A 489 17.09 19.66 -13.80
N GLU A 490 16.59 19.26 -14.98
CA GLU A 490 16.12 20.21 -16.00
C GLU A 490 14.96 21.08 -15.49
N ALA A 491 14.02 20.50 -14.72
CA ALA A 491 12.94 21.25 -14.11
C ALA A 491 13.45 22.28 -13.09
N PHE A 492 14.54 21.97 -12.37
CA PHE A 492 15.18 22.90 -11.44
C PHE A 492 15.87 24.06 -12.19
N LEU A 493 16.53 23.79 -13.32
CA LEU A 493 17.24 24.81 -14.10
C LEU A 493 16.32 25.74 -14.91
N ARG A 494 15.06 25.35 -15.15
CA ARG A 494 14.06 26.18 -15.85
C ARG A 494 13.29 27.14 -14.92
N ARG A 495 13.56 27.09 -13.62
CA ARG A 495 13.07 28.06 -12.61
C ARG A 495 14.14 29.10 -12.35
#